data_AF-A0A838T7I8-F1
#
_entry.id   AF-A0A838T7I8-F1
#
_cell.length_a   1.000
_cell.length_b   1.000
_cell.length_c   1.000
_cell.angle_alpha   90.00
_cell.angle_beta   90.00
_cell.angle_gamma   90.00
#
_symmetry.space_group_name_H-M   'P 1'
#
loop_
_entity.id
_entity.type
_entity.pdbx_description
1 polymer ?
#
loop_
_entity_poly.entity_id
_entity_poly.type
_entity_poly.pdbx_seq_one_letter_code
_entity_poly.pdbx_strand_id
1 'polypeptide(L)' 'MLERLDQGFFYKEIADELAIKTDAVKKHIHNIYSKLHVQSRTEAINKMYGRR' A
#
# COMPACT_ATOMS: atom_id res chain seq x y z
N MET A 1 5.40 0.91 -2.48
CA MET A 1 4.11 1.62 -2.27
C MET A 1 3.52 1.37 -0.89
N LEU A 2 3.32 0.11 -0.49
CA LEU A 2 3.01 -0.20 0.92
C LEU A 2 4.16 0.15 1.88
N GLU A 3 5.42 0.15 1.43
CA GLU A 3 6.57 0.42 2.32
C GLU A 3 6.54 1.86 2.83
N ARG A 4 6.08 2.78 1.97
CA ARG A 4 5.88 4.18 2.31
C ARG A 4 4.71 4.37 3.26
N LEU A 5 3.64 3.57 3.12
CA LEU A 5 2.52 3.58 4.08
C LEU A 5 2.94 3.07 5.46
N ASP A 6 3.82 2.07 5.53
CA ASP A 6 4.38 1.57 6.79
C ASP A 6 5.28 2.62 7.46
N GLN A 7 6.02 3.40 6.65
CA GLN A 7 6.83 4.52 7.13
C GLN A 7 6.01 5.78 7.50
N GLY A 8 4.68 5.75 7.39
CA GLY A 8 3.80 6.86 7.78
C GLY A 8 3.48 7.88 6.68
N PHE A 9 3.92 7.65 5.44
CA PHE A 9 3.61 8.53 4.31
C PHE A 9 2.15 8.40 3.88
N PHE A 10 1.55 9.54 3.52
CA PHE A 10 0.18 9.56 3.04
C PHE A 10 0.09 9.09 1.59
N TYR A 11 -1.06 8.51 1.22
CA TYR A 11 -1.35 8.12 -0.17
C TYR A 11 -1.14 9.24 -1.19
N LYS A 12 -1.37 10.50 -0.77
CA LYS A 12 -1.12 11.69 -1.59
C LYS A 12 0.36 11.91 -1.86
N GLU A 13 1.23 11.72 -0.88
CA GLU A 13 2.67 11.92 -1.04
C GLU A 13 3.28 10.84 -1.92
N ILE A 14 2.82 9.59 -1.76
CA ILE A 14 3.25 8.48 -2.62
C ILE A 14 2.79 8.68 -4.06
N ALA A 15 1.58 9.21 -4.23
CA ALA A 15 1.06 9.59 -5.55
C ALA A 15 1.89 10.71 -6.18
N ASP A 16 2.28 11.70 -5.38
CA ASP A 16 3.09 12.85 -5.81
C ASP A 16 4.52 12.43 -6.18
N GLU A 17 5.19 11.64 -5.32
CA GLU A 17 6.53 11.09 -5.58
C GLU A 17 6.58 10.24 -6.85
N LEU A 18 5.56 9.41 -7.07
CA LEU A 18 5.49 8.53 -8.24
C LEU A 18 4.84 9.21 -9.45
N ALA A 19 4.46 10.50 -9.34
CA ALA A 19 3.77 11.29 -10.36
C ALA A 19 2.54 10.57 -10.96
N ILE A 20 1.80 9.83 -10.14
CA ILE A 20 0.60 9.06 -10.52
C ILE A 20 -0.61 9.51 -9.73
N LYS A 21 -1.81 9.25 -10.25
CA LYS A 21 -3.04 9.57 -9.53
C LYS A 21 -3.14 8.76 -8.23
N THR A 22 -3.61 9.41 -7.16
CA THR A 22 -3.98 8.73 -5.90
C THR A 22 -4.96 7.57 -6.10
N ASP A 23 -5.80 7.65 -7.13
CA ASP A 23 -6.70 6.56 -7.52
C ASP A 23 -5.92 5.32 -8.04
N ALA A 24 -4.87 5.54 -8.83
CA ALA A 24 -3.98 4.46 -9.27
C ALA A 24 -3.25 3.83 -8.08
N VAL A 25 -2.82 4.63 -7.09
CA VAL A 25 -2.24 4.12 -5.83
C VAL A 25 -3.23 3.20 -5.11
N LYS A 26 -4.49 3.63 -4.94
CA LYS A 26 -5.54 2.80 -4.33
C LYS A 26 -5.77 1.52 -5.12
N LYS A 27 -5.81 1.61 -6.45
CA LYS A 27 -6.02 0.46 -7.34
C LYS A 27 -4.87 -0.55 -7.22
N HIS A 28 -3.63 -0.09 -7.19
CA HIS A 28 -2.46 -0.93 -6.96
C HIS A 28 -2.53 -1.63 -5.60
N ILE A 29 -2.88 -0.90 -4.54
CA ILE A 29 -3.03 -1.46 -3.19
C ILE A 29 -4.15 -2.49 -3.13
N HIS A 30 -5.29 -2.21 -3.76
CA HIS A 30 -6.41 -3.15 -3.84
C HIS A 30 -6.01 -4.44 -4.58
N ASN A 31 -5.25 -4.31 -5.66
CA ASN A 31 -4.73 -5.46 -6.40
C ASN A 31 -3.70 -6.26 -5.59
N ILE A 32 -2.88 -5.57 -4.80
CA ILE A 32 -1.94 -6.19 -3.85
C ILE A 32 -2.71 -6.92 -2.75
N TYR A 33 -3.76 -6.32 -2.20
CA TYR A 33 -4.62 -6.95 -1.18
C TYR A 33 -5.30 -8.21 -1.73
N SER A 34 -5.83 -8.13 -2.94
CA SER A 34 -6.41 -9.27 -3.63
C SER A 34 -5.38 -10.39 -3.86
N LYS A 35 -4.17 -10.06 -4.33
CA LYS A 35 -3.07 -11.03 -4.49
C LYS A 35 -2.61 -11.67 -3.18
N LEU A 36 -2.55 -10.88 -2.10
CA LEU A 36 -2.16 -11.35 -0.77
C LEU A 36 -3.29 -12.07 -0.05
N HIS A 37 -4.52 -12.05 -0.58
CA HIS A 37 -5.73 -12.54 0.08
C HIS A 37 -5.93 -11.91 1.47
N VAL A 38 -5.79 -10.60 1.57
CA VAL A 38 -5.93 -9.81 2.80
C VAL A 38 -7.02 -8.77 2.63
N GLN A 39 -7.76 -8.48 3.70
CA GLN A 39 -8.86 -7.51 3.66
C GLN A 39 -8.52 -6.19 4.38
N SER A 40 -7.49 -6.22 5.22
CA SER A 40 -7.06 -5.05 6.00
C SER A 40 -5.66 -4.59 5.63
N ARG A 41 -5.44 -3.27 5.78
CA ARG A 41 -4.09 -2.66 5.68
C ARG A 41 -3.11 -3.36 6.63
N THR A 42 -3.52 -3.61 7.86
CA THR A 42 -2.68 -4.26 8.87
C THR A 42 -2.27 -5.67 8.47
N GLU A 43 -3.21 -6.47 7.94
CA GLU A 43 -2.90 -7.82 7.43
C GLU A 43 -1.98 -7.76 6.22
N ALA A 44 -2.22 -6.82 5.30
CA ALA A 44 -1.37 -6.62 4.13
C ALA A 44 0.06 -6.25 4.52
N ILE A 45 0.21 -5.31 5.46
CA ILE A 45 1.51 -4.90 6.00
C ILE A 45 2.16 -6.09 6.71
N ASN A 46 1.42 -6.83 7.54
CA ASN A 46 1.96 -7.99 8.25
C ASN A 46 2.43 -9.10 7.28
N LYS A 47 1.63 -9.44 6.26
CA LYS A 47 2.03 -10.43 5.24
C LYS A 47 3.20 -9.96 4.36
N MET A 48 3.27 -8.67 4.05
CA MET A 48 4.24 -8.13 3.09
C MET A 48 5.58 -7.75 3.75
N TYR A 49 5.56 -7.21 4.97
CA TYR A 49 6.77 -6.86 5.74
C TYR A 49 7.19 -7.91 6.73
N GLY A 50 6.30 -8.85 7.10
CA GLY A 50 6.63 -9.99 7.95
C GLY A 50 7.57 -9.60 9.10
N ARG A 51 7.23 -8.56 9.87
CA ARG A 51 7.97 -8.27 11.09
C ARG A 51 7.75 -9.46 12.01
N ARG A 52 8.76 -10.34 12.06
CA ARG A 52 8.96 -11.34 13.10
C ARG A 52 8.97 -10.68 14.46
#